data_AF-A0A2H9LD87-F1
#
_entry.id   AF-A0A2H9LD87-F1
#
_cell.length_a   1.000
_cell.length_b   1.000
_cell.length_c   1.000
_cell.angle_alpha   90.00
_cell.angle_beta   90.00
_cell.angle_gamma   90.00
#
_symmetry.space_group_name_H-M   'P 1'
#
loop_
_entity.id
_entity.type
_entity.pdbx_description
1 polymer ?
#
loop_
_entity_poly.entity_id
_entity_poly.type
_entity_poly.pdbx_seq_one_letter_code
_entity_poly.pdbx_strand_id
1 'polypeptide(L)' 'MKLTAIIKKGEKQYVALCPEVDVVSQGYTIETALANLKEAVELHIEVMHIEESKTENPFITSFEVIPNGKTTTAVG' A
#
# COMPACT_ATOMS: atom_id res chain seq x y z
N MET A 1 -3.69 16.67 6.62
CA MET A 1 -3.82 15.60 5.59
C MET A 1 -4.54 14.34 6.08
N LYS A 2 -5.35 13.67 5.25
CA LYS A 2 -5.92 12.33 5.50
C LYS A 2 -5.43 11.38 4.40
N LEU A 3 -4.86 10.25 4.79
CA LEU A 3 -4.25 9.26 3.89
C LEU A 3 -4.79 7.85 4.15
N THR A 4 -4.61 6.98 3.18
CA THR A 4 -5.01 5.58 3.22
C THR A 4 -3.85 4.71 3.68
N ALA A 5 -4.13 3.69 4.51
CA ALA A 5 -3.21 2.60 4.80
C ALA A 5 -3.83 1.27 4.37
N ILE A 6 -3.16 0.54 3.49
CA ILE A 6 -3.49 -0.84 3.11
C ILE A 6 -2.55 -1.76 3.88
N ILE A 7 -3.10 -2.58 4.79
CA ILE A 7 -2.32 -3.48 5.63
C ILE A 7 -2.63 -4.93 5.29
N LYS A 8 -1.60 -5.72 5.02
CA LYS A 8 -1.70 -7.16 4.77
C LYS A 8 -0.75 -7.94 5.65
N LYS A 9 -1.13 -9.17 6.02
CA LYS A 9 -0.20 -10.10 6.66
C LYS A 9 0.78 -10.62 5.61
N GLY A 10 2.07 -10.32 5.78
CA GLY A 10 3.16 -10.95 5.03
C GLY A 10 3.65 -12.23 5.72
N GLU A 11 4.78 -12.78 5.25
CA GLU A 11 5.33 -14.04 5.75
C GLU A 11 5.62 -14.02 7.26
N LYS A 12 6.28 -12.95 7.73
CA LYS A 12 6.70 -12.81 9.14
C LYS A 12 6.01 -11.63 9.83
N GLN A 13 5.84 -10.52 9.11
CA GLN A 13 5.33 -9.26 9.63
C GLN A 13 4.10 -8.80 8.84
N TYR A 14 3.35 -7.85 9.40
CA TYR A 14 2.38 -7.07 8.64
C TYR A 14 3.13 -6.05 7.78
N VAL A 15 2.68 -5.89 6.55
CA VAL A 15 3.18 -4.88 5.61
C VAL A 15 2.08 -3.86 5.39
N ALA A 16 2.41 -2.58 5.55
CA ALA A 16 1.51 -1.45 5.42
C ALA A 16 1.97 -0.56 4.26
N LEU A 17 1.06 -0.18 3.37
CA LEU A 17 1.30 0.69 2.21
C LEU A 17 0.40 1.92 2.29
N CYS A 18 0.96 3.11 2.08
CA CYS A 18 0.23 4.33 1.76
C CYS A 18 0.32 4.60 0.26
N PRO A 19 -0.75 4.33 -0.52
CA PRO A 19 -0.71 4.43 -1.97
C PRO A 19 -0.56 5.87 -2.49
N GLU A 20 -1.00 6.88 -1.74
CA GLU A 20 -0.99 8.28 -2.18
C GLU A 20 0.41 8.88 -2.27
N VAL A 21 1.35 8.35 -1.48
CA VAL A 21 2.76 8.80 -1.47
C VAL A 21 3.74 7.68 -1.78
N ASP A 22 3.23 6.49 -2.16
CA ASP A 22 4.01 5.28 -2.45
C ASP A 22 5.03 4.92 -1.35
N VAL A 23 4.59 5.01 -0.08
CA VAL A 23 5.41 4.67 1.09
C VAL A 23 4.98 3.35 1.69
N VAL A 24 5.94 2.50 2.01
CA VAL A 24 5.74 1.18 2.64
C VAL A 24 6.47 1.12 3.97
N SER A 25 5.84 0.46 4.95
CA SER A 25 6.46 0.09 6.21
C SER A 25 5.98 -1.27 6.70
N GLN A 26 6.54 -1.77 7.80
CA GLN A 26 6.22 -3.10 8.34
C GLN A 26 6.27 -3.15 9.87
N GLY A 27 5.55 -4.11 10.46
CA GLY A 27 5.51 -4.31 11.91
C GLY A 27 5.03 -5.70 12.31
N TYR A 28 5.32 -6.12 13.55
CA TYR A 28 4.91 -7.45 14.03
C TYR A 28 3.42 -7.53 14.37
N THR A 29 2.78 -6.40 14.66
CA THR A 29 1.32 -6.26 14.80
C THR A 29 0.77 -5.24 13.78
N ILE A 30 -0.56 -5.21 13.62
CA ILE A 30 -1.24 -4.24 12.74
C ILE A 30 -0.96 -2.81 13.25
N GLU A 31 -1.04 -2.60 14.56
CA GLU A 31 -0.82 -1.31 15.21
C GLU A 31 0.62 -0.82 15.00
N THR A 32 1.62 -1.70 15.18
CA THR A 32 3.03 -1.35 14.93
C THR A 32 3.27 -1.04 13.46
N ALA A 33 2.71 -1.83 12.53
CA ALA A 33 2.89 -1.57 11.09
C ALA A 33 2.26 -0.23 10.69
N LEU A 34 1.10 0.12 11.24
CA LEU A 34 0.44 1.41 11.01
C LEU A 34 1.23 2.57 11.61
N ALA A 35 1.73 2.44 12.85
CA ALA A 35 2.54 3.46 13.48
C ALA A 35 3.84 3.72 12.69
N ASN A 36 4.54 2.67 12.29
CA ASN A 36 5.75 2.78 11.49
C ASN A 36 5.47 3.36 10.09
N LEU A 37 4.31 3.08 9.49
CA LEU A 37 3.91 3.68 8.22
C LEU A 37 3.67 5.19 8.38
N LYS A 38 3.00 5.60 9.46
CA LYS A 38 2.74 7.01 9.74
C LYS A 38 4.04 7.81 9.85
N GLU A 39 5.01 7.32 10.63
CA GLU A 39 6.32 7.97 10.77
C GLU A 39 7.07 8.06 9.42
N ALA A 40 7.05 6.99 8.63
CA ALA A 40 7.70 6.96 7.32
C ALA A 40 7.07 7.97 6.33
N VAL A 41 5.74 8.12 6.37
CA VAL A 41 5.02 9.08 5.54
C VAL A 41 5.30 10.52 5.97
N GLU A 42 5.30 10.81 7.28
CA GLU A 42 5.64 12.13 7.82
C GLU A 42 7.03 12.56 7.36
N LEU A 43 8.03 11.68 7.49
CA LEU A 43 9.40 11.94 7.02
C LEU A 43 9.46 12.13 5.50
N HIS A 44 8.70 11.36 4.72
CA HIS A 44 8.67 11.47 3.27
C HIS A 44 8.13 12.84 2.82
N ILE A 45 7.05 13.31 3.43
CA ILE A 45 6.42 14.61 3.13
C ILE A 45 7.38 15.75 3.48
N GLU A 46 8.04 15.68 4.64
CA GLU A 46 9.02 16.68 5.08
C GLU A 46 10.19 16.82 4.09
N VAL A 47 10.71 15.70 3.57
CA VAL A 47 11.82 15.72 2.61
C VAL A 47 11.38 16.21 1.23
N MET A 48 10.23 15.75 0.76
CA MET A 48 9.76 15.98 -0.61
C MET A 48 8.96 17.30 -0.76
N HIS A 49 8.70 18.03 0.33
CA HIS A 49 7.88 19.25 0.35
C HIS A 49 6.53 19.05 -0.36
N ILE A 50 5.91 17.89 -0.15
CA ILE A 50 4.61 17.58 -0.76
C ILE A 50 3.57 18.49 -0.10
N GLU A 51 3.17 19.54 -0.82
CA GLU A 51 2.09 20.42 -0.42
C GLU A 51 0.81 19.61 -0.19
N GLU A 52 -0.08 20.09 0.68
CA GLU A 52 -1.43 19.53 0.88
C GLU A 52 -2.33 19.77 -0.36
N SER A 53 -1.83 19.58 -1.58
CA SER A 53 -2.61 19.65 -2.80
C SER A 53 -3.68 18.58 -2.71
N LYS A 54 -4.94 19.02 -2.57
CA LYS A 54 -6.18 18.22 -2.50
C LYS A 54 -5.94 16.77 -2.94
N THR A 55 -5.59 15.93 -1.98
CA THR A 55 -5.63 14.48 -2.19
C THR A 55 -7.12 14.17 -2.33
N GLU A 56 -7.60 14.08 -3.56
CA GLU A 56 -8.96 13.60 -3.80
C GLU A 56 -9.06 12.23 -3.13
N ASN A 57 -10.03 12.07 -2.23
CA ASN A 57 -10.17 10.84 -1.46
C ASN A 57 -10.19 9.65 -2.43
N PRO A 58 -9.22 8.72 -2.36
CA PRO A 58 -9.17 7.63 -3.32
C PRO A 58 -10.42 6.75 -3.18
N PHE A 59 -11.00 6.36 -4.32
CA PHE A 59 -12.03 5.31 -4.33
C PHE A 59 -11.33 3.95 -4.20
N ILE A 60 -11.37 3.40 -2.98
CA ILE A 60 -10.76 2.10 -2.69
C ILE A 60 -11.81 1.02 -2.93
N THR A 61 -11.48 0.04 -3.78
CA THR A 61 -12.33 -1.11 -4.05
C THR A 61 -11.47 -2.35 -4.30
N SER A 62 -12.07 -3.53 -4.16
CA SER A 62 -11.46 -4.82 -4.49
C SER A 62 -12.32 -5.54 -5.51
N PHE A 63 -11.71 -6.29 -6.42
CA PHE A 63 -12.40 -7.14 -7.38
C PHE A 63 -11.76 -8.54 -7.39
N GLU A 64 -12.56 -9.54 -7.73
CA GLU A 64 -12.11 -10.93 -7.84
C GLU A 64 -11.83 -11.28 -9.30
N VAL A 65 -10.82 -12.11 -9.54
CA VAL A 65 -10.48 -12.62 -10.88
C VAL A 65 -10.38 -14.13 -10.82
N ILE A 66 -10.99 -14.82 -11.79
CA ILE A 66 -10.83 -16.26 -11.98
C ILE A 66 -9.64 -16.48 -12.93
N PRO A 67 -8.57 -17.18 -12.51
CA PRO A 67 -7.46 -17.46 -13.41
C PRO A 67 -7.91 -18.41 -14.52
N ASN A 68 -8.00 -17.91 -15.76
CA ASN A 68 -8.28 -18.75 -16.92
C ASN A 68 -7.07 -19.64 -17.22
N GLY A 69 -7.19 -20.92 -16.91
CA GLY A 69 -6.21 -21.93 -17.27
C GLY A 69 -6.17 -22.21 -18.77
N LYS A 70 -4.94 -22.26 -19.31
CA LYS A 70 -4.47 -22.80 -20.62
C LYS A 70 -4.38 -21.80 -21.78
N THR A 71 -3.18 -21.24 -21.97
CA THR A 71 -2.60 -21.08 -23.32
C THR A 71 -1.53 -22.14 -23.50
N THR A 72 -1.94 -23.38 -23.83
CA THR A 72 -1.03 -24.30 -24.52
C THR A 72 -1.03 -23.90 -25.99
N THR A 73 0.00 -23.20 -26.42
CA THR A 73 0.39 -23.22 -27.83
C THR A 73 1.71 -23.99 -27.88
N ALA A 74 1.59 -25.31 -27.99
CA ALA A 74 2.66 -26.10 -28.55
C ALA A 74 2.79 -25.67 -30.02
N VAL A 75 3.84 -24.92 -30.33
CA VAL A 75 4.28 -24.73 -31.71
C VAL A 75 5.29 -25.85 -31.96
N GLY A 76 4.88 -26.82 -32.77
CA GLY A 76 5.80 -27.77 -33.41
C GLY A 76 6.53 -27.13 -34.58
#